data_AF-A0AAX6I7U7-F1
#
_entry.id   AF-A0AAX6I7U7-F1
#
_cell.length_a   1.000
_cell.length_b   1.000
_cell.length_c   1.000
_cell.angle_alpha   90.00
_cell.angle_beta   90.00
_cell.angle_gamma   90.00
#
_symmetry.space_group_name_H-M   'P 1'
#
loop_
_entity.id
_entity.type
_entity.pdbx_description
1 polymer ?
#
loop_
_entity_poly.entity_id
_entity_poly.type
_entity_poly.pdbx_seq_one_letter_code
_entity_poly.pdbx_strand_id
1 'polypeptide(L)'
;MKYLISEWGIDKFRSVVEQYYGKKFEAFQELPEWEFKSYLGWHEQGTGTMFCGLHVDSGRIGGKMKKTLREIIEKYKLSVRITPNQNIILCDIRRSWKRPITTVLAQAGLLVCLVNFCVFHDMFVSTVLALLKG
;
A
#
# COMPACT_ATOMS: atom_id res chain seq x y z
N MET A 1 22.24 2.63 -11.40
CA MET A 1 22.55 1.24 -10.97
C MET A 1 22.14 0.19 -12.00
N LYS A 2 20.90 0.20 -12.53
CA LYS A 2 20.43 -0.81 -13.50
C LYS A 2 21.35 -1.07 -14.70
N TYR A 3 21.90 0.00 -15.31
CA TYR A 3 22.81 -0.12 -16.48
C TYR A 3 24.15 -0.77 -16.11
N LEU A 4 24.74 -0.37 -14.99
CA LEU A 4 25.99 -0.94 -14.50
C LEU A 4 25.89 -2.45 -14.28
N ILE A 5 24.80 -2.90 -13.64
CA ILE A 5 24.56 -4.35 -13.43
C ILE A 5 24.39 -5.07 -14.78
N SER A 6 23.70 -4.43 -15.74
CA SER A 6 23.55 -4.98 -17.10
C SER A 6 24.88 -5.11 -17.84
N GLU A 7 25.79 -4.14 -17.67
CA GLU A 7 27.10 -4.15 -18.33
C GLU A 7 28.11 -5.07 -17.65
N TRP A 8 28.11 -5.13 -16.32
CA TRP A 8 29.08 -5.91 -15.54
C TRP A 8 28.65 -7.35 -15.28
N GLY A 9 27.35 -7.64 -15.36
CA GLY A 9 26.77 -8.86 -14.83
C GLY A 9 26.64 -8.84 -13.29
N ILE A 10 25.71 -9.65 -12.77
CA ILE A 10 25.37 -9.66 -11.34
C ILE A 10 26.52 -10.16 -10.46
N ASP A 11 27.34 -11.10 -10.94
CA ASP A 11 28.40 -11.72 -10.12
C ASP A 11 29.59 -10.78 -9.91
N LYS A 12 29.99 -10.03 -10.95
CA LYS A 12 31.01 -8.98 -10.81
C LYS A 12 30.53 -7.88 -9.88
N PHE A 13 29.29 -7.43 -10.05
CA PHE A 13 28.69 -6.44 -9.16
C PHE A 13 28.70 -6.90 -7.70
N ARG A 14 28.24 -8.14 -7.44
CA ARG A 14 28.27 -8.76 -6.10
C ARG A 14 29.68 -8.77 -5.52
N SER A 15 30.66 -9.22 -6.29
CA SER A 15 32.07 -9.31 -5.84
C SER A 15 32.64 -7.94 -5.41
N VAL A 16 32.30 -6.88 -6.14
CA VAL A 16 32.73 -5.52 -5.79
C VAL A 16 32.02 -5.02 -4.53
N VAL A 17 30.71 -5.29 -4.38
CA VAL A 17 29.98 -4.92 -3.16
C VAL A 17 30.56 -5.64 -1.93
N GLU A 18 30.93 -6.91 -2.05
CA GLU A 18 31.55 -7.69 -0.96
C GLU A 18 32.89 -7.11 -0.48
N GLN A 19 33.66 -6.46 -1.36
CA GLN A 19 34.90 -5.76 -1.00
C GLN A 19 34.63 -4.59 -0.04
N TYR A 20 33.56 -3.83 -0.28
CA TYR A 20 33.16 -2.72 0.59
C TYR A 20 32.35 -3.18 1.81
N TYR A 21 31.60 -4.27 1.69
CA TYR A 21 30.83 -4.85 2.79
C TYR A 21 31.72 -5.57 3.81
N GLY A 22 32.87 -6.09 3.39
CA GLY A 22 33.85 -6.77 4.25
C GLY A 22 33.53 -8.26 4.51
N LYS A 23 32.51 -8.82 3.85
CA LYS A 23 32.18 -10.26 3.90
C LYS A 23 31.38 -10.70 2.66
N LYS A 24 31.25 -12.02 2.50
CA LYS A 24 30.46 -12.65 1.43
C LYS A 24 28.97 -12.61 1.73
N PHE A 25 28.16 -12.54 0.67
CA PHE A 25 26.72 -12.77 0.80
C PHE A 25 26.42 -14.27 0.95
N GLU A 26 25.38 -14.59 1.72
CA GLU A 26 24.80 -15.92 1.76
C GLU A 26 24.02 -16.22 0.48
N ALA A 27 23.71 -17.50 0.24
CA ALA A 27 22.85 -17.90 -0.85
C ALA A 27 21.46 -17.26 -0.71
N PHE A 28 20.87 -16.86 -1.85
CA PHE A 28 19.53 -16.30 -1.87
C PHE A 28 18.52 -17.35 -1.37
N GLN A 29 17.69 -16.96 -0.41
CA GLN A 29 16.64 -17.82 0.13
C GLN A 29 15.41 -17.77 -0.78
N GLU A 30 14.82 -18.92 -1.07
CA GLU A 30 13.59 -18.99 -1.86
C GLU A 30 12.47 -18.23 -1.15
N LEU A 31 11.74 -17.41 -1.91
CA LEU A 31 10.62 -16.63 -1.43
C LEU A 31 9.31 -17.19 -2.02
N PRO A 32 8.18 -17.08 -1.29
CA PRO A 32 6.89 -17.43 -1.84
C PRO A 32 6.55 -16.55 -3.06
N GLU A 33 5.54 -16.97 -3.82
CA GLU A 33 5.08 -16.20 -4.98
C GLU A 33 4.63 -14.79 -4.57
N TRP A 34 4.99 -13.81 -5.39
CA TRP A 34 4.66 -12.42 -5.13
C TRP A 34 3.18 -12.16 -5.35
N GLU A 35 2.51 -11.66 -4.32
CA GLU A 35 1.12 -11.26 -4.37
C GLU A 35 0.98 -9.74 -4.27
N PHE A 36 0.20 -9.15 -5.17
CA PHE A 36 -0.18 -7.74 -5.06
C PHE A 36 -1.27 -7.56 -4.00
N LYS A 37 -1.02 -6.69 -3.03
CA LYS A 37 -1.98 -6.35 -1.97
C LYS A 37 -2.27 -4.87 -1.97
N SER A 38 -3.51 -4.49 -2.29
CA SER A 38 -3.94 -3.09 -2.28
C SER A 38 -4.27 -2.58 -0.88
N TYR A 39 -4.57 -3.48 0.07
CA TYR A 39 -4.94 -3.19 1.46
C TYR A 39 -6.19 -2.29 1.60
N LEU A 40 -7.01 -2.21 0.56
CA LEU A 40 -8.22 -1.38 0.53
C LEU A 40 -9.37 -2.02 1.31
N GLY A 41 -10.25 -1.18 1.87
CA GLY A 41 -11.37 -1.63 2.68
C GLY A 41 -11.01 -1.96 4.12
N TRP A 42 -11.92 -2.64 4.81
CA TRP A 42 -11.80 -2.95 6.24
C TRP A 42 -11.12 -4.29 6.49
N HIS A 43 -10.12 -4.30 7.37
CA HIS A 43 -9.33 -5.48 7.71
C HIS A 43 -9.07 -5.54 9.22
N GLU A 44 -8.79 -6.73 9.73
CA GLU A 44 -8.37 -6.94 11.13
C GLU A 44 -6.84 -6.90 11.26
N GLN A 45 -6.31 -6.27 12.31
CA GLN A 45 -4.86 -6.21 12.58
C GLN A 45 -4.35 -7.36 13.47
N GLY A 46 -5.23 -8.27 13.90
CA GLY A 46 -4.92 -9.36 14.82
C GLY A 46 -4.91 -8.95 16.31
N THR A 47 -4.64 -7.69 16.63
CA THR A 47 -4.61 -7.13 18.00
C THR A 47 -5.99 -6.70 18.53
N GLY A 48 -7.08 -7.13 17.88
CA GLY A 48 -8.46 -6.71 18.19
C GLY A 48 -8.87 -5.35 17.61
N THR A 49 -7.93 -4.62 17.01
CA THR A 49 -8.17 -3.40 16.24
C THR A 49 -8.31 -3.70 14.75
N MET A 50 -8.85 -2.73 14.02
CA MET A 50 -9.08 -2.77 12.58
C MET A 50 -8.25 -1.71 11.87
N PHE A 51 -7.97 -1.93 10.60
CA PHE A 51 -7.52 -0.88 9.70
C PHE A 51 -8.49 -0.71 8.53
N CYS A 52 -8.52 0.48 7.95
CA CYS A 52 -9.31 0.79 6.77
C CYS A 52 -8.43 1.45 5.71
N GLY A 53 -8.19 0.74 4.59
CA GLY A 53 -7.57 1.32 3.41
C GLY A 53 -8.58 2.11 2.59
N LEU A 54 -8.23 3.35 2.25
CA LEU A 54 -9.05 4.26 1.48
C LEU A 54 -8.39 4.52 0.14
N HIS A 55 -9.16 4.35 -0.92
CA HIS A 55 -8.70 4.70 -2.26
C HIS A 55 -8.62 6.22 -2.39
N VAL A 56 -7.53 6.71 -2.97
CA VAL A 56 -7.33 8.13 -3.27
C VAL A 56 -6.83 8.27 -4.70
N ASP A 57 -7.67 8.84 -5.55
CA ASP A 57 -7.32 9.07 -6.96
C ASP A 57 -6.05 9.90 -7.08
N SER A 58 -5.01 9.32 -7.71
CA SER A 58 -3.68 9.93 -7.89
C SER A 58 -3.02 10.41 -6.58
N GLY A 59 -3.43 9.88 -5.42
CA GLY A 59 -2.98 10.34 -4.11
C GLY A 59 -3.31 11.80 -3.77
N ARG A 60 -4.22 12.45 -4.52
CA ARG A 60 -4.52 13.87 -4.33
C ARG A 60 -5.58 14.06 -3.24
N ILE A 61 -5.15 14.53 -2.07
CA ILE A 61 -6.05 14.85 -0.95
C ILE A 61 -6.31 16.36 -0.90
N GLY A 62 -7.55 16.77 -1.18
CA GLY A 62 -7.96 18.19 -1.21
C GLY A 62 -9.40 18.43 -0.76
N GLY A 63 -9.80 19.69 -0.66
CA GLY A 63 -11.18 20.12 -0.39
C GLY A 63 -11.84 19.41 0.80
N LYS A 64 -13.06 18.92 0.59
CA LYS A 64 -13.88 18.23 1.60
C LYS A 64 -13.21 16.95 2.13
N MET A 65 -12.49 16.23 1.27
CA MET A 65 -11.78 15.00 1.64
C MET A 65 -10.70 15.28 2.69
N LYS A 66 -9.86 16.30 2.45
CA LYS A 66 -8.79 16.71 3.38
C LYS A 66 -9.35 17.07 4.75
N LYS A 67 -10.41 17.87 4.78
CA LYS A 67 -11.06 18.31 6.03
C LYS A 67 -11.60 17.11 6.81
N THR A 68 -12.33 16.23 6.13
CA THR A 68 -12.96 15.06 6.76
C THR A 68 -11.93 14.07 7.30
N LEU A 69 -10.88 13.77 6.53
CA LEU A 69 -9.80 12.90 6.98
C LEU A 69 -9.12 13.47 8.23
N ARG A 70 -8.82 14.77 8.23
CA ARG A 70 -8.22 15.45 9.38
C ARG A 70 -9.10 15.33 10.62
N GLU A 71 -10.40 15.61 10.51
CA GLU A 71 -11.35 15.53 11.62
C GLU A 71 -11.44 14.11 12.21
N ILE A 72 -11.50 13.07 11.35
CA ILE A 72 -11.53 11.67 11.80
C ILE A 72 -10.22 11.32 12.53
N ILE A 73 -9.07 11.64 11.93
CA ILE A 73 -7.75 11.33 12.50
C ILE A 73 -7.59 12.03 13.86
N GLU A 74 -7.95 13.30 13.97
CA GLU A 74 -7.83 14.07 15.21
C GLU A 74 -8.80 13.59 16.30
N LYS A 75 -10.05 13.26 15.93
CA LYS A 75 -11.10 12.81 16.86
C LYS A 75 -10.79 11.45 17.46
N TYR A 76 -10.37 10.50 16.63
CA TYR A 76 -10.13 9.13 17.07
C TYR A 76 -8.65 8.83 17.37
N LYS A 77 -7.77 9.83 17.22
CA LYS A 77 -6.32 9.71 17.41
C LYS A 77 -5.72 8.55 16.61
N LEU A 78 -6.13 8.44 15.35
CA LEU A 78 -5.72 7.33 14.49
C LEU A 78 -4.29 7.52 13.99
N SER A 79 -3.55 6.42 13.90
CA SER A 79 -2.31 6.39 13.14
C SER A 79 -2.63 6.19 11.65
N VAL A 80 -1.75 6.70 10.78
CA VAL A 80 -1.96 6.73 9.34
C VAL A 80 -0.76 6.16 8.63
N ARG A 81 -0.97 5.35 7.59
CA ARG A 81 0.06 4.86 6.68
C ARG A 81 -0.27 5.22 5.24
N ILE A 82 0.76 5.56 4.46
CA ILE A 82 0.63 5.80 3.02
C ILE A 82 1.09 4.54 2.29
N THR A 83 0.39 4.14 1.22
CA THR A 83 0.75 2.96 0.43
C THR A 83 1.54 3.34 -0.83
N PRO A 84 2.31 2.41 -1.41
CA PRO A 84 2.97 2.63 -2.70
C PRO A 84 2.00 2.96 -3.84
N ASN A 85 0.75 2.53 -3.73
CA ASN A 85 -0.33 2.80 -4.69
C ASN A 85 -1.05 4.13 -4.42
N GLN A 86 -0.39 5.07 -3.72
CA GLN A 86 -0.90 6.42 -3.46
C GLN A 86 -2.20 6.46 -2.63
N ASN A 87 -2.50 5.38 -1.91
CA ASN A 87 -3.67 5.28 -1.03
C ASN A 87 -3.28 5.57 0.42
N ILE A 88 -4.29 5.74 1.28
CA ILE A 88 -4.12 6.00 2.71
C ILE A 88 -4.76 4.87 3.52
N ILE A 89 -4.09 4.42 4.58
CA ILE A 89 -4.61 3.45 5.53
C ILE A 89 -4.80 4.14 6.87
N LEU A 90 -6.03 4.09 7.39
CA LEU A 90 -6.36 4.47 8.75
C LEU A 90 -6.20 3.24 9.65
N CYS A 91 -5.32 3.33 10.64
CA CYS A 91 -4.95 2.20 11.50
C CYS A 91 -5.57 2.33 12.91
N ASP A 92 -5.51 1.23 13.66
CA ASP A 92 -5.82 1.17 15.10
C ASP A 92 -7.27 1.59 15.42
N ILE A 93 -8.18 1.28 14.49
CA ILE A 93 -9.60 1.60 14.60
C ILE A 93 -10.29 0.56 15.49
N ARG A 94 -10.95 0.99 16.56
CA ARG A 94 -11.81 0.09 17.35
C ARG A 94 -13.00 -0.39 16.52
N ARG A 95 -13.41 -1.65 16.68
CA ARG A 95 -14.55 -2.23 15.95
C ARG A 95 -15.83 -1.39 16.08
N SER A 96 -16.06 -0.79 17.25
CA SER A 96 -17.21 0.10 17.50
C SER A 96 -17.20 1.39 16.68
N TRP A 97 -16.04 1.83 16.21
CA TRP A 97 -15.89 3.05 15.39
C TRP A 97 -16.09 2.80 13.89
N LYS A 98 -16.10 1.53 13.46
CA LYS A 98 -16.25 1.15 12.04
C LYS A 98 -17.44 1.86 11.39
N ARG A 99 -18.62 1.77 12.00
CA ARG A 99 -19.86 2.34 11.44
C ARG A 99 -19.83 3.88 11.41
N PRO A 100 -19.52 4.58 12.52
CA PRO A 100 -19.35 6.04 12.50
C PRO A 100 -18.34 6.53 11.45
N ILE A 101 -17.17 5.90 11.37
CA ILE A 101 -16.10 6.29 10.42
C ILE A 101 -16.58 6.06 8.98
N THR A 102 -17.20 4.91 8.69
CA THR A 102 -17.72 4.60 7.34
C THR A 102 -18.73 5.66 6.87
N THR A 103 -19.65 6.08 7.74
CA THR A 103 -20.65 7.10 7.41
C THR A 103 -20.01 8.45 7.07
N VAL A 104 -19.04 8.89 7.87
CA VAL A 104 -18.37 10.18 7.67
C VAL A 104 -17.51 10.16 6.39
N LEU A 105 -16.82 9.04 6.12
CA LEU A 105 -16.04 8.87 4.89
C LEU A 105 -16.93 8.91 3.64
N ALA A 106 -18.08 8.21 3.67
CA ALA A 106 -19.02 8.21 2.55
C ALA A 106 -19.55 9.62 2.24
N GLN A 107 -19.83 10.44 3.26
CA GLN A 107 -20.25 11.83 3.07
C GLN A 107 -19.19 12.70 2.38
N ALA A 108 -17.90 12.35 2.52
CA ALA A 108 -16.79 13.06 1.90
C ALA A 108 -16.42 12.54 0.51
N GLY A 109 -17.17 11.58 -0.04
CA GLY A 109 -16.86 10.93 -1.32
C GLY A 109 -15.76 9.87 -1.23
N LEU A 110 -15.31 9.51 -0.02
CA LEU A 110 -14.39 8.39 0.20
C LEU A 110 -15.21 7.12 0.32
N LEU A 111 -15.50 6.50 -0.82
CA LEU A 111 -16.19 5.21 -0.85
C LEU A 111 -15.27 4.14 -0.26
N VAL A 112 -15.68 3.56 0.85
CA VAL A 112 -15.02 2.37 1.39
C VAL A 112 -15.42 1.21 0.50
N CYS A 113 -14.51 0.81 -0.37
CA CYS A 113 -14.76 -0.20 -1.38
C CYS A 113 -15.08 -1.54 -0.70
N LEU A 114 -16.27 -2.09 -0.98
CA LEU A 114 -16.54 -3.50 -0.73
C LEU A 114 -15.71 -4.30 -1.73
N VAL A 115 -14.97 -5.28 -1.22
CA VAL A 115 -13.90 -6.06 -1.87
C VAL A 115 -14.10 -6.32 -3.38
N ASN A 116 -15.33 -6.53 -3.86
CA ASN A 116 -15.62 -6.89 -5.25
C ASN A 116 -15.45 -5.76 -6.29
N PHE A 117 -15.57 -4.47 -5.93
CA PHE A 117 -15.50 -3.38 -6.94
C PHE A 117 -14.04 -2.95 -7.22
N CYS A 118 -13.12 -3.12 -6.27
CA CYS A 118 -11.72 -2.70 -6.41
C CYS A 118 -10.86 -3.68 -7.20
N VAL A 119 -11.13 -4.99 -7.09
CA VAL A 119 -10.41 -6.00 -7.87
C VAL A 119 -10.51 -5.69 -9.36
N PHE A 120 -11.63 -5.15 -9.83
CA PHE A 120 -11.79 -4.80 -11.25
C PHE A 120 -10.88 -3.64 -11.70
N HIS A 121 -10.70 -2.61 -10.86
CA HIS A 121 -9.78 -1.51 -11.18
C HIS A 121 -8.32 -1.95 -11.04
N ASP A 122 -7.96 -2.64 -9.96
CA ASP A 122 -6.58 -3.09 -9.72
C ASP A 122 -6.15 -4.14 -10.77
N MET A 123 -7.06 -5.04 -11.17
CA MET A 123 -6.82 -6.03 -12.23
C MET A 123 -6.68 -5.35 -13.59
N PHE A 124 -7.41 -4.26 -13.87
CA PHE A 124 -7.22 -3.49 -15.10
C PHE A 124 -5.83 -2.84 -15.14
N VAL A 125 -5.36 -2.24 -14.04
CA VAL A 125 -4.02 -1.65 -13.97
C VAL A 125 -2.93 -2.71 -14.09
N SER A 126 -3.10 -3.86 -13.42
CA SER A 126 -2.12 -4.96 -13.49
C SER A 126 -2.08 -5.62 -14.88
N THR A 127 -3.24 -5.79 -15.52
CA THR A 127 -3.34 -6.34 -16.89
C THR A 127 -2.75 -5.39 -17.92
N VAL A 128 -2.99 -4.08 -17.79
CA VAL A 128 -2.37 -3.05 -18.65
C VAL A 128 -0.85 -2.99 -18.42
N LEU A 129 -0.37 -3.10 -17.18
CA LEU A 129 1.08 -3.19 -16.90
C LEU A 129 1.72 -4.47 -17.44
N ALA A 130 0.99 -5.60 -17.44
CA ALA A 130 1.47 -6.85 -18.03
C ALA A 130 1.56 -6.77 -19.55
N LEU A 131 0.58 -6.12 -20.21
CA LEU A 131 0.58 -5.90 -21.66
C LEU A 131 1.66 -4.91 -22.14
N LEU A 132 2.07 -3.95 -21.30
CA LEU A 132 3.13 -2.99 -21.62
C LEU A 132 4.56 -3.52 -21.36
N LYS A 133 4.70 -4.73 -20.82
CA LYS A 133 5.99 -5.43 -20.62
C LYS A 133 6.26 -6.52 -21.67
N GLY A 134 5.44 -6.59 -22.72
CA GLY A 134 5.66 -7.42 -23.91
C GLY A 134 6.52 -6.73 -24.96
#